data_AF-A0A1B8CS64-F1
#
_entry.id   AF-A0A1B8CS64-F1
#
_cell.length_a   1.000
_cell.length_b   1.000
_cell.length_c   1.000
_cell.angle_alpha   90.00
_cell.angle_beta   90.00
_cell.angle_gamma   90.00
#
_symmetry.space_group_name_H-M   'P 1'
#
loop_
_entity.id
_entity.type
_entity.pdbx_description
1 polymer ?
#
loop_
_entity_poly.entity_id
_entity_poly.type
_entity_poly.pdbx_seq_one_letter_code
_entity_poly.pdbx_strand_id
1 'polypeptide(L)'
;MRTLAILTAADAAVGVGALPEENGGQIVIAGGGARGRERAGGQEVDGEVFAYYRDEQIPRTAAEITDANTELADAFREAFADKGVPVVPTLGNNDILPHNILLGGPNKWLQTYGRVWHHFIPEVQRHGFQRGGWFTVEVIPGRLAVVSLNTLYFFERNSGVDGCASKSEPGWEQMEWLGIQLGFMRDRGVKAILMGHVPPARTGGKKLWDESCWGR
;
A
#
# COMPACT_ATOMS: atom_id res chain seq x y z
N MET A 1 -15.17 -19.60 17.18
CA MET A 1 -15.17 -18.28 16.50
C MET A 1 -13.71 -17.85 16.34
N ARG A 2 -13.27 -17.49 15.14
CA ARG A 2 -11.85 -17.21 14.81
C ARG A 2 -11.63 -15.70 14.73
N THR A 3 -10.70 -15.19 15.53
CA THR A 3 -10.33 -13.77 15.57
C THR A 3 -9.43 -13.44 14.38
N LEU A 4 -9.88 -12.50 13.55
CA LEU A 4 -9.13 -11.89 12.47
C LEU A 4 -8.58 -10.56 13.01
N ALA A 5 -7.28 -10.46 13.20
CA ALA A 5 -6.64 -9.17 13.51
C ALA A 5 -6.38 -8.43 12.19
N ILE A 6 -7.34 -7.63 11.75
CA ILE A 6 -7.11 -6.64 10.69
C ILE A 6 -6.55 -5.39 11.38
N LEU A 7 -5.25 -5.13 11.21
CA LEU A 7 -4.70 -3.81 11.49
C LEU A 7 -4.98 -2.91 10.27
N THR A 8 -6.22 -2.44 10.13
CA THR A 8 -6.54 -1.34 9.22
C THR A 8 -6.13 -0.04 9.90
N ALA A 9 -4.98 0.50 9.54
CA ALA A 9 -4.65 1.89 9.81
C ALA A 9 -5.45 2.78 8.84
N ALA A 10 -6.71 3.05 9.17
CA ALA A 10 -7.25 4.38 8.91
C ALA A 10 -6.67 5.25 10.03
N ASP A 11 -5.81 6.19 9.67
CA ASP A 11 -5.18 7.15 10.58
C ASP A 11 -4.26 6.54 11.67
N ALA A 12 -3.02 6.26 11.27
CA ALA A 12 -1.82 6.58 12.05
C ALA A 12 -1.74 6.27 13.56
N ALA A 13 -1.94 5.02 13.97
CA ALA A 13 -1.31 4.51 15.19
C ALA A 13 -0.96 3.02 15.03
N VAL A 14 0.34 2.71 15.03
CA VAL A 14 0.81 1.34 15.30
C VAL A 14 0.46 1.04 16.76
N GLY A 15 -0.73 0.49 16.97
CA GLY A 15 -1.18 -0.03 18.25
C GLY A 15 -0.88 -1.52 18.35
N VAL A 16 0.11 -1.90 19.17
CA VAL A 16 0.31 -3.30 19.57
C VAL A 16 -0.63 -3.59 20.73
N GLY A 17 -1.73 -4.31 20.44
CA GLY A 17 -2.59 -4.91 21.45
C GLY A 17 -2.25 -6.38 21.60
N ALA A 18 -1.55 -6.75 22.67
CA ALA A 18 -1.41 -8.14 23.10
C ALA A 18 -2.61 -8.52 23.97
N LEU A 19 -3.22 -9.69 23.77
CA LEU A 19 -3.89 -10.54 24.78
C LEU A 19 -4.39 -11.85 24.11
N PRO A 20 -4.61 -12.94 24.89
CA PRO A 20 -3.71 -14.04 25.19
C PRO A 20 -3.77 -15.19 24.16
N GLU A 21 -2.80 -16.10 24.27
CA GLU A 21 -2.57 -17.29 23.44
C GLU A 21 -3.83 -18.08 23.04
N GLU A 22 -3.92 -18.44 21.75
CA GLU A 22 -3.70 -19.80 21.24
C GLU A 22 -3.84 -19.83 19.70
N ASN A 23 -2.74 -20.16 19.00
CA ASN A 23 -2.69 -20.57 17.57
C ASN A 23 -3.50 -19.75 16.53
N GLY A 24 -3.52 -18.43 16.66
CA GLY A 24 -4.02 -17.51 15.62
C GLY A 24 -2.89 -16.98 14.74
N GLY A 25 -2.98 -17.18 13.42
CA GLY A 25 -2.04 -16.55 12.48
C GLY A 25 -2.19 -15.02 12.51
N GLN A 26 -1.08 -14.31 12.70
CA GLN A 26 -1.03 -12.85 12.63
C GLN A 26 -0.86 -12.41 11.17
N ILE A 27 -1.41 -11.24 10.81
CA ILE A 27 -1.23 -10.61 9.49
C ILE A 27 -0.85 -9.15 9.74
N VAL A 28 0.20 -8.68 9.08
CA VAL A 28 0.62 -7.28 9.14
C VAL A 28 0.27 -6.59 7.83
N ILE A 29 -0.64 -5.62 7.92
CA ILE A 29 -0.95 -4.70 6.82
C ILE A 29 -0.13 -3.44 7.09
N ALA A 30 0.95 -3.27 6.33
CA ALA A 30 1.82 -2.11 6.45
C ALA A 30 1.44 -1.10 5.36
N GLY A 31 0.72 -0.05 5.74
CA GLY A 31 0.85 1.22 5.05
C GLY A 31 2.20 1.82 5.45
N GLY A 32 2.86 2.57 4.57
CA GLY A 32 4.04 3.32 4.98
C GLY A 32 3.67 4.19 6.19
N GLY A 33 4.12 3.80 7.39
CA GLY A 33 4.00 4.55 8.63
C GLY A 33 5.00 4.11 9.71
N ALA A 34 6.08 4.83 9.96
CA ALA A 34 6.98 4.58 11.11
C ALA A 34 7.34 5.87 11.85
N ARG A 35 7.21 5.88 13.19
CA ARG A 35 7.56 7.00 14.08
C ARG A 35 8.98 6.88 14.62
N GLY A 36 9.77 7.95 14.55
CA GLY A 36 10.89 8.21 15.45
C GLY A 36 10.43 8.93 16.73
N ARG A 37 10.99 8.59 17.89
CA ARG A 37 10.66 9.21 19.19
C ARG A 37 11.40 10.55 19.36
N GLU A 38 10.67 11.64 19.59
CA GLU A 38 11.14 12.72 20.48
C GLU A 38 9.94 13.41 21.17
N ARG A 39 10.13 13.81 22.44
CA ARG A 39 9.08 14.41 23.30
C ARG A 39 9.11 15.93 23.19
N ALA A 40 8.04 16.56 22.72
CA ALA A 40 7.51 17.83 23.27
C ALA A 40 6.22 18.27 22.55
N GLY A 41 5.21 18.70 23.31
CA GLY A 41 4.13 19.59 22.84
C GLY A 41 2.98 18.92 22.08
N GLY A 42 1.82 18.80 22.73
CA GLY A 42 0.62 18.19 22.15
C GLY A 42 0.04 18.96 20.97
N GLN A 43 -0.08 18.25 19.84
CA GLN A 43 -1.09 18.45 18.81
C GLN A 43 -1.25 17.10 18.09
N GLU A 44 -2.47 16.57 18.05
CA GLU A 44 -2.80 15.30 17.40
C GLU A 44 -2.83 15.54 15.89
N VAL A 45 -1.91 14.91 15.15
CA VAL A 45 -1.76 15.01 13.69
C VAL A 45 -1.68 13.62 13.08
N ASP A 46 -2.61 13.32 12.17
CA ASP A 46 -2.74 12.03 11.49
C ASP A 46 -1.57 11.82 10.50
N GLY A 47 -0.88 10.68 10.60
CA GLY A 47 0.43 10.43 10.01
C GLY A 47 0.63 9.13 9.23
N GLU A 48 0.84 9.27 7.93
CA GLU A 48 1.66 8.35 7.10
C GLU A 48 3.11 8.29 7.64
N VAL A 49 4.08 7.54 7.06
CA VAL A 49 5.51 7.56 7.53
C VAL A 49 6.02 8.99 7.65
N PHE A 50 5.38 9.90 6.93
CA PHE A 50 5.76 11.28 6.80
C PHE A 50 4.63 12.22 7.22
N ALA A 51 4.16 12.08 8.46
CA ALA A 51 3.39 13.11 9.13
C ALA A 51 4.27 14.35 9.36
N TYR A 52 4.10 15.36 8.50
CA TYR A 52 4.19 16.78 8.85
C TYR A 52 5.44 17.31 9.57
N TYR A 53 6.62 16.76 9.32
CA TYR A 53 7.88 17.48 9.54
C TYR A 53 8.64 17.61 8.22
N ARG A 54 8.22 18.58 7.41
CA ARG A 54 9.00 19.08 6.28
C ARG A 54 9.40 20.50 6.61
N ASP A 55 10.70 20.72 6.78
CA ASP A 55 11.22 22.01 6.41
C ASP A 55 11.16 22.08 4.87
N GLU A 56 10.30 22.93 4.31
CA GLU A 56 10.25 23.16 2.85
C GLU A 56 11.62 23.61 2.30
N GLN A 57 12.53 24.03 3.19
CA GLN A 57 13.89 24.45 2.86
C GLN A 57 14.84 23.28 2.60
N ILE A 58 14.51 22.05 3.02
CA ILE A 58 15.37 20.86 2.83
C ILE A 58 14.57 19.74 2.13
N PRO A 59 14.50 19.76 0.79
CA PRO A 59 13.82 18.72 0.04
C PRO A 59 14.55 17.39 0.14
N ARG A 60 13.82 16.31 0.44
CA ARG A 60 14.37 14.95 0.42
C ARG A 60 14.73 14.53 -0.99
N THR A 61 15.83 13.80 -1.10
CA THR A 61 16.32 13.17 -2.31
C THR A 61 15.64 11.82 -2.54
N ALA A 62 15.72 11.31 -3.78
CA ALA A 62 15.21 9.99 -4.11
C ALA A 62 15.94 8.88 -3.32
N ALA A 63 17.25 9.05 -3.05
CA ALA A 63 18.05 8.11 -2.29
C ALA A 63 17.57 8.01 -0.84
N GLU A 64 17.38 9.14 -0.15
CA GLU A 64 16.89 9.15 1.23
C GLU A 64 15.52 8.48 1.37
N ILE A 65 14.63 8.65 0.38
CA ILE A 65 13.32 7.98 0.38
C ILE A 65 13.48 6.48 0.21
N THR A 66 14.31 6.03 -0.72
CA THR A 66 14.52 4.60 -0.97
C THR A 66 15.26 3.92 0.17
N ASP A 67 16.21 4.60 0.80
CA ASP A 67 16.99 4.06 1.92
C ASP A 67 16.10 3.89 3.14
N ALA A 68 15.33 4.92 3.51
CA ALA A 68 14.38 4.84 4.61
C ALA A 68 13.30 3.75 4.40
N ASN A 69 12.81 3.59 3.17
CA ASN A 69 11.87 2.51 2.84
C ASN A 69 12.53 1.12 2.87
N THR A 70 13.82 1.03 2.54
CA THR A 70 14.58 -0.22 2.61
C THR A 70 14.79 -0.62 4.06
N GLU A 71 15.24 0.30 4.91
CA GLU A 71 15.40 0.06 6.35
C GLU A 71 14.08 -0.36 7.01
N LEU A 72 12.98 0.31 6.64
CA LEU A 72 11.66 -0.05 7.16
C LEU A 72 11.23 -1.45 6.69
N ALA A 73 11.43 -1.76 5.40
CA ALA A 73 11.13 -3.08 4.87
C ALA A 73 11.95 -4.18 5.56
N ASP A 74 13.25 -3.96 5.76
CA ASP A 74 14.12 -4.91 6.46
C ASP A 74 13.67 -5.12 7.90
N ALA A 75 13.28 -4.06 8.61
CA ALA A 75 12.75 -4.15 9.97
C ALA A 75 11.44 -4.96 10.03
N PHE A 76 10.50 -4.73 9.10
CA PHE A 76 9.27 -5.54 9.01
C PHE A 76 9.55 -6.99 8.62
N ARG A 77 10.54 -7.23 7.76
CA ARG A 77 10.96 -8.57 7.38
C ARG A 77 11.45 -9.35 8.61
N GLU A 78 12.43 -8.79 9.32
CA GLU A 78 13.03 -9.41 10.50
C GLU A 78 12.00 -9.60 11.63
N ALA A 79 11.14 -8.59 11.85
CA ALA A 79 10.16 -8.63 12.91
C ALA A 79 9.04 -9.65 12.67
N PHE A 80 8.62 -9.84 11.41
CA PHE A 80 7.40 -10.58 11.05
C PHE A 80 7.58 -11.61 9.93
N ALA A 81 8.01 -11.19 8.75
CA ALA A 81 8.00 -12.07 7.57
C ALA A 81 8.90 -13.30 7.73
N ASP A 82 10.10 -13.12 8.32
CA ASP A 82 11.04 -14.21 8.60
C ASP A 82 10.50 -15.18 9.68
N LYS A 83 9.46 -14.79 10.41
CA LYS A 83 8.74 -15.61 11.39
C LYS A 83 7.44 -16.21 10.83
N GLY A 84 7.22 -16.11 9.52
CA GLY A 84 6.05 -16.66 8.83
C GLY A 84 4.78 -15.82 8.96
N VAL A 85 4.88 -14.58 9.45
CA VAL A 85 3.75 -13.64 9.50
C VAL A 85 3.72 -12.83 8.19
N PRO A 86 2.68 -12.93 7.36
CA PRO A 86 2.62 -12.20 6.09
C PRO A 86 2.63 -10.68 6.31
N VAL A 87 3.48 -10.00 5.54
CA VAL A 87 3.53 -8.53 5.44
C VAL A 87 3.09 -8.15 4.03
N VAL A 88 2.08 -7.28 3.92
CA VAL A 88 1.59 -6.80 2.62
C VAL A 88 1.72 -5.27 2.55
N PRO A 89 2.72 -4.75 1.81
CA PRO A 89 2.89 -3.30 1.62
C PRO A 89 1.99 -2.71 0.53
N THR A 90 1.78 -1.40 0.56
CA THR A 90 1.18 -0.58 -0.53
C THR A 90 1.98 0.71 -0.74
N LEU A 91 1.95 1.25 -1.96
CA LEU A 91 2.63 2.49 -2.33
C LEU A 91 1.84 3.72 -1.90
N GLY A 92 2.49 4.64 -1.20
CA GLY A 92 1.98 5.95 -0.87
C GLY A 92 2.49 7.08 -1.77
N ASN A 93 1.77 8.21 -1.76
CA ASN A 93 2.11 9.38 -2.58
C ASN A 93 3.41 10.07 -2.16
N ASN A 94 3.84 9.84 -0.91
CA ASN A 94 5.09 10.33 -0.36
C ASN A 94 6.29 9.39 -0.56
N ASP A 95 6.05 8.17 -1.05
CA ASP A 95 7.09 7.15 -1.28
C ASP A 95 7.83 7.35 -2.61
N ILE A 96 7.46 8.39 -3.36
CA ILE A 96 7.99 8.71 -4.67
C ILE A 96 8.29 10.20 -4.81
N LEU A 97 9.16 10.51 -5.78
CA LEU A 97 9.43 11.87 -6.25
C LEU A 97 9.20 12.01 -7.76
N PRO A 98 8.60 13.14 -8.20
CA PRO A 98 7.91 14.14 -7.37
C PRO A 98 6.72 13.54 -6.61
N HIS A 99 6.38 14.07 -5.43
CA HIS A 99 5.26 13.52 -4.65
C HIS A 99 3.96 13.53 -5.45
N ASN A 100 3.12 12.52 -5.22
CA ASN A 100 1.87 12.27 -5.94
C ASN A 100 2.04 11.84 -7.40
N ILE A 101 3.18 12.11 -8.06
CA ILE A 101 3.34 11.92 -9.50
C ILE A 101 3.99 10.56 -9.80
N LEU A 102 3.17 9.53 -10.01
CA LEU A 102 3.62 8.23 -10.49
C LEU A 102 3.18 8.02 -11.95
N LEU A 103 4.16 7.87 -12.84
CA LEU A 103 3.90 7.52 -14.23
C LEU A 103 3.48 6.04 -14.38
N GLY A 104 2.85 5.70 -15.49
CA GLY A 104 2.61 4.30 -15.87
C GLY A 104 3.89 3.46 -15.82
N GLY A 105 3.77 2.20 -15.43
CA GLY A 105 4.90 1.28 -15.40
C GLY A 105 5.23 0.71 -16.79
N PRO A 106 6.41 0.08 -16.96
CA PRO A 106 7.47 -0.04 -15.96
C PRO A 106 8.21 1.28 -15.73
N ASN A 107 8.56 1.60 -14.49
CA ASN A 107 9.30 2.81 -14.13
C ASN A 107 10.29 2.56 -12.98
N LYS A 108 11.17 3.54 -12.71
CA LYS A 108 12.24 3.42 -11.72
C LYS A 108 11.74 3.14 -10.29
N TRP A 109 10.57 3.67 -9.93
CA TRP A 109 9.99 3.48 -8.59
C TRP A 109 9.50 2.05 -8.42
N LEU A 110 8.71 1.54 -9.38
CA LEU A 110 8.23 0.16 -9.36
C LEU A 110 9.38 -0.86 -9.42
N GLN A 111 10.43 -0.57 -10.19
CA GLN A 111 11.63 -1.41 -10.19
C GLN A 111 12.34 -1.41 -8.84
N THR A 112 12.41 -0.26 -8.17
CA THR A 112 13.08 -0.13 -6.87
C THR A 112 12.28 -0.83 -5.78
N TYR A 113 10.99 -0.54 -5.65
CA TYR A 113 10.12 -1.23 -4.70
C TYR A 113 9.97 -2.72 -5.00
N GLY A 114 10.10 -3.14 -6.26
CA GLY A 114 10.12 -4.55 -6.63
C GLY A 114 11.34 -5.29 -6.08
N ARG A 115 12.48 -4.59 -5.89
CA ARG A 115 13.66 -5.14 -5.18
C ARG A 115 13.46 -5.09 -3.67
N VAL A 116 13.06 -3.95 -3.13
CA VAL A 116 12.88 -3.73 -1.68
C VAL A 116 11.84 -4.68 -1.09
N TRP A 117 10.72 -4.89 -1.78
CA TRP A 117 9.61 -5.73 -1.32
C TRP A 117 9.64 -7.14 -1.90
N HIS A 118 10.76 -7.59 -2.47
CA HIS A 118 10.87 -8.91 -3.10
C HIS A 118 10.45 -10.08 -2.19
N HIS A 119 10.70 -9.97 -0.88
CA HIS A 119 10.30 -10.96 0.12
C HIS A 119 8.80 -10.94 0.46
N PHE A 120 8.13 -9.82 0.25
CA PHE A 120 6.71 -9.63 0.56
C PHE A 120 5.81 -9.95 -0.64
N ILE A 121 6.34 -9.83 -1.86
CA ILE A 121 5.61 -10.08 -3.11
C ILE A 121 5.84 -11.52 -3.57
N PRO A 122 4.79 -12.36 -3.66
CA PRO A 122 4.89 -13.70 -4.20
C PRO A 122 5.54 -13.69 -5.58
N GLU A 123 6.41 -14.67 -5.87
CA GLU A 123 7.18 -14.71 -7.12
C GLU A 123 6.31 -14.55 -8.36
N VAL A 124 5.17 -15.24 -8.41
CA VAL A 124 4.20 -15.19 -9.51
C VAL A 124 3.56 -13.81 -9.72
N GLN A 125 3.62 -12.93 -8.72
CA GLN A 125 3.08 -11.57 -8.75
C GLN A 125 4.12 -10.51 -9.11
N ARG A 126 5.43 -10.82 -9.06
CA ARG A 126 6.50 -9.81 -9.20
C ARG A 126 6.50 -9.09 -10.55
N HIS A 127 6.21 -9.81 -11.63
CA HIS A 127 6.09 -9.18 -12.95
C HIS A 127 4.88 -8.24 -13.04
N GLY A 128 3.75 -8.62 -12.43
CA GLY A 128 2.57 -7.76 -12.31
C GLY A 128 2.88 -6.50 -11.50
N PHE A 129 3.61 -6.65 -10.39
CA PHE A 129 4.06 -5.53 -9.59
C PHE A 129 4.96 -4.57 -10.37
N GLN A 130 5.92 -5.06 -11.16
CA GLN A 130 6.80 -4.18 -11.94
C GLN A 130 6.05 -3.40 -13.03
N ARG A 131 4.93 -3.94 -13.51
CA ARG A 131 4.06 -3.30 -14.49
C ARG A 131 3.17 -2.21 -13.86
N GLY A 132 2.64 -2.45 -12.66
CA GLY A 132 1.58 -1.59 -12.12
C GLY A 132 1.68 -1.23 -10.63
N GLY A 133 2.58 -1.84 -9.87
CA GLY A 133 2.69 -1.61 -8.42
C GLY A 133 1.55 -2.21 -7.61
N TRP A 134 0.71 -3.04 -8.22
CA TRP A 134 -0.36 -3.78 -7.56
C TRP A 134 -0.06 -5.29 -7.55
N PHE A 135 -0.56 -6.00 -6.55
CA PHE A 135 -0.37 -7.45 -6.41
C PHE A 135 -1.35 -8.06 -5.39
N THR A 136 -1.40 -9.39 -5.33
CA THR A 136 -2.21 -10.12 -4.33
C THR A 136 -1.36 -11.07 -3.49
N VAL A 137 -1.71 -11.24 -2.21
CA VAL A 137 -1.11 -12.23 -1.31
C VAL A 137 -2.20 -13.05 -0.63
N GLU A 138 -2.16 -14.36 -0.75
CA GLU A 138 -3.00 -15.25 0.08
C GLU A 138 -2.42 -15.35 1.49
N VAL A 139 -2.82 -14.42 2.35
CA VAL A 139 -2.39 -14.36 3.76
C VAL A 139 -2.93 -15.53 4.60
N ILE A 140 -4.05 -16.13 4.17
CA ILE A 140 -4.51 -17.44 4.64
C ILE A 140 -4.81 -18.29 3.39
N PRO A 141 -3.94 -19.26 3.05
CA PRO A 141 -4.08 -20.05 1.82
C PRO A 141 -5.47 -20.63 1.62
N GLY A 142 -6.05 -20.37 0.45
CA GLY A 142 -7.38 -20.85 0.05
C GLY A 142 -8.56 -20.23 0.83
N ARG A 143 -8.34 -19.21 1.66
CA ARG A 143 -9.41 -18.62 2.50
C ARG A 143 -9.44 -17.10 2.49
N LEU A 144 -8.28 -16.45 2.59
CA LEU A 144 -8.18 -14.99 2.66
C LEU A 144 -6.99 -14.50 1.85
N ALA A 145 -7.28 -13.58 0.93
CA ALA A 145 -6.30 -12.83 0.17
C ALA A 145 -6.37 -11.34 0.51
N VAL A 146 -5.21 -10.69 0.50
CA VAL A 146 -5.09 -9.23 0.50
C VAL A 146 -4.70 -8.79 -0.90
N VAL A 147 -5.41 -7.81 -1.43
CA VAL A 147 -5.16 -7.18 -2.73
C VAL A 147 -4.56 -5.81 -2.45
N SER A 148 -3.28 -5.63 -2.73
CA SER A 148 -2.59 -4.35 -2.62
C SER A 148 -2.77 -3.57 -3.92
N LEU A 149 -3.52 -2.48 -3.85
CA LEU A 149 -3.77 -1.57 -4.95
C LEU A 149 -2.73 -0.47 -4.97
N ASN A 150 -2.31 -0.08 -6.16
CA ASN A 150 -1.60 1.18 -6.38
C ASN A 150 -2.58 2.34 -6.58
N THR A 151 -3.06 2.90 -5.48
CA THR A 151 -4.08 3.98 -5.54
C THR A 151 -3.58 5.29 -6.14
N LEU A 152 -2.28 5.43 -6.43
CA LEU A 152 -1.75 6.60 -7.12
C LEU A 152 -2.25 6.70 -8.55
N TYR A 153 -2.64 5.59 -9.18
CA TYR A 153 -3.26 5.63 -10.51
C TYR A 153 -4.72 6.06 -10.50
N PHE A 154 -5.30 6.22 -9.32
CA PHE A 154 -6.64 6.75 -9.14
C PHE A 154 -6.64 8.11 -8.46
N PHE A 155 -5.46 8.60 -8.08
CA PHE A 155 -5.33 9.81 -7.27
C PHE A 155 -5.50 11.04 -8.16
N GLU A 156 -6.49 11.88 -7.85
CA GLU A 156 -6.78 13.10 -8.61
C GLU A 156 -5.60 14.07 -8.76
N ARG A 157 -4.64 14.03 -7.81
CA ARG A 157 -3.45 14.89 -7.82
C ARG A 157 -2.24 14.26 -8.53
N ASN A 158 -2.39 13.08 -9.13
CA ASN A 158 -1.36 12.49 -9.97
C ASN A 158 -1.53 12.98 -11.41
N SER A 159 -0.91 14.11 -11.74
CA SER A 159 -0.92 14.65 -13.11
C SER A 159 -0.05 13.85 -14.11
N GLY A 160 0.50 12.70 -13.70
CA GLY A 160 1.34 11.85 -14.54
C GLY A 160 0.56 10.78 -15.30
N VAL A 161 -0.73 10.63 -15.03
CA VAL A 161 -1.65 9.64 -15.63
C VAL A 161 -3.06 10.24 -15.67
N ASP A 162 -3.92 9.73 -16.57
CA ASP A 162 -5.31 10.19 -16.72
C ASP A 162 -6.30 9.19 -16.12
N GLY A 163 -5.98 8.67 -14.93
CA GLY A 163 -6.85 7.79 -14.16
C GLY A 163 -7.28 6.53 -14.92
N CYS A 164 -8.58 6.43 -15.19
CA CYS A 164 -9.22 5.36 -15.95
C CYS A 164 -9.93 5.90 -17.21
N ALA A 165 -9.43 7.00 -17.78
CA ALA A 165 -10.06 7.64 -18.93
C ALA A 165 -9.99 6.78 -20.21
N SER A 166 -8.95 5.95 -20.37
CA SER A 166 -8.76 5.10 -21.55
C SER A 166 -8.08 3.76 -21.20
N LYS A 167 -8.15 2.78 -22.11
CA LYS A 167 -7.56 1.44 -21.93
C LYS A 167 -6.04 1.44 -21.79
N SER A 168 -5.36 2.50 -22.24
CA SER A 168 -3.92 2.63 -22.08
C SER A 168 -3.52 3.23 -20.74
N GLU A 169 -4.47 3.78 -19.98
CA GLU A 169 -4.17 4.34 -18.67
C GLU A 169 -3.97 3.22 -17.63
N PRO A 170 -3.00 3.37 -16.72
CA PRO A 170 -2.70 2.35 -15.73
C PRO A 170 -3.83 2.17 -14.71
N GLY A 171 -4.62 3.20 -14.44
CA GLY A 171 -5.82 3.05 -13.59
C GLY A 171 -6.86 2.16 -14.26
N TRP A 172 -7.05 2.27 -15.58
CA TRP A 172 -7.91 1.34 -16.32
C TRP A 172 -7.39 -0.09 -16.24
N GLU A 173 -6.10 -0.30 -16.55
CA GLU A 173 -5.48 -1.63 -16.52
C GLU A 173 -5.62 -2.29 -15.13
N GLN A 174 -5.44 -1.50 -14.07
CA GLN A 174 -5.59 -1.98 -12.71
C GLN A 174 -7.02 -2.39 -12.36
N MET A 175 -8.04 -1.66 -12.82
CA MET A 175 -9.45 -2.00 -12.57
C MET A 175 -9.85 -3.29 -13.31
N GLU A 176 -9.41 -3.46 -14.56
CA GLU A 176 -9.60 -4.72 -15.30
C GLU A 176 -8.92 -5.90 -14.60
N TRP A 177 -7.66 -5.71 -14.19
CA TRP A 177 -6.91 -6.69 -13.43
C TRP A 177 -7.62 -7.06 -12.12
N LEU A 178 -8.10 -6.06 -11.37
CA LEU A 178 -8.81 -6.25 -10.11
C LEU A 178 -10.09 -7.07 -10.31
N GLY A 179 -10.88 -6.76 -11.34
CA GLY A 179 -12.08 -7.52 -11.68
C GLY A 179 -11.79 -9.00 -11.94
N ILE A 180 -10.72 -9.29 -12.68
CA ILE A 180 -10.26 -10.66 -12.95
C ILE A 180 -9.83 -11.37 -11.66
N GLN A 181 -9.01 -10.72 -10.82
CA GLN A 181 -8.55 -11.32 -9.56
C GLN A 181 -9.70 -11.62 -8.61
N LEU A 182 -10.65 -10.69 -8.46
CA LEU A 182 -11.84 -10.89 -7.64
C LEU A 182 -12.76 -11.97 -8.21
N GLY A 183 -12.81 -12.13 -9.53
CA GLY A 183 -13.45 -13.27 -10.21
C GLY A 183 -12.85 -14.60 -9.76
N PHE A 184 -11.55 -14.77 -9.89
CA PHE A 184 -10.87 -16.00 -9.47
C PHE A 184 -11.02 -16.29 -7.97
N MET A 185 -10.96 -15.26 -7.12
CA MET A 185 -11.15 -15.43 -5.67
C MET A 185 -12.58 -15.89 -5.37
N ARG A 186 -13.58 -15.30 -6.02
CA ARG A 186 -14.99 -15.69 -5.87
C ARG A 186 -15.24 -17.12 -6.32
N ASP A 187 -14.72 -17.53 -7.47
CA ASP A 187 -14.86 -18.90 -7.99
C ASP A 187 -14.25 -19.94 -7.04
N ARG A 188 -13.15 -19.57 -6.37
CA ARG A 188 -12.46 -20.40 -5.39
C ARG A 188 -13.02 -20.29 -3.96
N GLY A 189 -13.99 -19.41 -3.71
CA GLY A 189 -14.54 -19.15 -2.37
C GLY A 189 -13.59 -18.42 -1.42
N VAL A 190 -12.53 -17.79 -1.93
CA VAL A 190 -11.55 -16.98 -1.17
C VAL A 190 -12.14 -15.60 -0.88
N LYS A 191 -11.97 -15.11 0.36
CA LYS A 191 -12.33 -13.73 0.74
C LYS A 191 -11.21 -12.77 0.40
N ALA A 192 -11.57 -11.54 0.04
CA ALA A 192 -10.61 -10.50 -0.34
C ALA A 192 -10.68 -9.32 0.64
N ILE A 193 -9.52 -8.83 1.06
CA ILE A 193 -9.35 -7.50 1.67
C ILE A 193 -8.68 -6.63 0.61
N LEU A 194 -9.30 -5.50 0.26
CA LEU A 194 -8.69 -4.50 -0.62
C LEU A 194 -7.95 -3.48 0.24
N MET A 195 -6.70 -3.19 -0.11
CA MET A 195 -5.91 -2.15 0.54
C MET A 195 -5.31 -1.19 -0.48
N GLY A 196 -5.09 0.04 -0.06
CA GLY A 196 -4.49 1.10 -0.85
C GLY A 196 -4.19 2.29 0.04
N HIS A 197 -3.39 3.23 -0.46
CA HIS A 197 -2.92 4.37 0.32
C HIS A 197 -3.90 5.55 0.30
N VAL A 198 -4.22 6.05 -0.90
CA VAL A 198 -5.16 7.17 -1.07
C VAL A 198 -6.58 6.61 -1.10
N PRO A 199 -7.45 6.94 -0.13
CA PRO A 199 -8.81 6.43 -0.12
C PRO A 199 -9.63 7.05 -1.27
N PRO A 200 -10.65 6.33 -1.80
CA PRO A 200 -11.58 6.85 -2.81
C PRO A 200 -12.58 7.85 -2.18
N ALA A 201 -12.07 8.87 -1.49
CA ALA A 201 -12.87 9.84 -0.76
C ALA A 201 -13.51 10.85 -1.71
N ARG A 202 -14.84 10.93 -1.64
CA ARG A 202 -15.68 11.91 -2.32
C ARG A 202 -16.62 12.55 -1.31
N THR A 203 -16.18 13.66 -0.72
CA THR A 203 -17.00 14.49 0.18
C THR A 203 -17.19 15.89 -0.41
N GLY A 204 -18.16 16.65 0.09
CA GLY A 204 -18.53 17.96 -0.47
C GLY A 204 -17.40 19.00 -0.54
N GLY A 205 -16.29 18.80 0.16
CA GLY A 205 -15.10 19.66 0.10
C GLY A 205 -13.79 18.96 -0.27
N LYS A 206 -13.80 17.64 -0.55
CA LYS A 206 -12.57 16.88 -0.84
C LYS A 206 -12.86 15.74 -1.81
N LYS A 207 -12.21 15.81 -2.97
CA LYS A 207 -12.14 14.72 -3.95
C LYS A 207 -10.69 14.29 -4.07
N LEU A 208 -10.40 13.04 -3.71
CA LEU A 208 -9.05 12.46 -3.85
C LEU A 208 -8.99 11.40 -4.97
N TRP A 209 -10.11 11.17 -5.64
CA TRP A 209 -10.25 10.11 -6.62
C TRP A 209 -10.57 10.69 -8.00
N ASP A 210 -9.99 10.10 -9.04
CA ASP A 210 -10.30 10.46 -10.42
C ASP A 210 -11.68 9.92 -10.83
N GLU A 211 -12.55 10.81 -11.29
CA GLU A 211 -13.95 10.46 -11.61
C GLU A 211 -14.06 9.46 -12.76
N SER A 212 -13.07 9.38 -13.65
CA SER A 212 -13.08 8.38 -14.74
C SER A 212 -13.02 6.94 -14.24
N CYS A 213 -12.51 6.74 -13.01
CA CYS A 213 -12.43 5.45 -12.35
C CYS A 213 -13.70 5.07 -11.58
N TRP A 214 -14.71 5.95 -11.52
CA TRP A 214 -15.99 5.64 -10.88
C TRP A 214 -16.89 4.78 -11.79
N GLY A 215 -17.55 3.77 -11.22
CA GLY A 215 -18.52 2.93 -11.94
C GLY A 215 -17.92 1.99 -12.98
N ARG A 216 -16.62 1.70 -12.87
CA ARG A 216 -15.88 0.72 -13.67
C ARG A 216 -15.81 -0.62 -12.94
#